data_AF-A0A504Z8X4-F1
#
_entry.id   AF-A0A504Z8X4-F1
#
_cell.length_a   1.000
_cell.length_b   1.000
_cell.length_c   1.000
_cell.angle_alpha   90.00
_cell.angle_beta   90.00
_cell.angle_gamma   90.00
#
_symmetry.space_group_name_H-M   'P 1'
#
loop_
_entity.id
_entity.type
_entity.pdbx_description
1 polymer ?
#
loop_
_entity_poly.entity_id
_entity_poly.type
_entity_poly.pdbx_seq_one_letter_code
_entity_poly.pdbx_strand_id
1 'polypeptide(L)'
;MHSIDVLLLRTKLSQEQTYKTIPLGGLPRIPRIQQLVADCFGEDKITYSMHRDQAAMKGTARYVSLLAEVQDVQVPEHALKKSVQ
;
A
#
# COMPACT_ATOMS: atom_id res chain seq x y z
N MET A 1 18.44 10.52 -8.89
CA MET A 1 17.21 11.10 -8.32
C MET A 1 16.32 9.95 -7.90
N HIS A 2 15.93 9.84 -6.63
CA HIS A 2 15.20 8.68 -6.12
C HIS A 2 13.76 8.66 -6.65
N SER A 3 13.16 7.48 -6.79
CA SER A 3 11.82 7.31 -7.37
C SER A 3 10.71 8.08 -6.62
N ILE A 4 10.88 8.29 -5.31
CA ILE A 4 9.94 9.05 -4.47
C ILE A 4 10.01 10.55 -4.80
N ASP A 5 11.21 11.12 -4.94
CA ASP A 5 11.40 12.54 -5.26
C ASP A 5 10.76 12.90 -6.60
N VAL A 6 10.90 12.00 -7.60
CA VAL A 6 10.29 12.15 -8.92
C VAL A 6 8.77 12.09 -8.83
N LEU A 7 8.22 11.19 -8.02
CA LEU A 7 6.77 11.08 -7.82
C LEU A 7 6.20 12.37 -7.21
N LEU A 8 6.81 12.86 -6.13
CA LEU A 8 6.39 14.07 -5.43
C LEU A 8 6.45 15.32 -6.34
N LEU A 9 7.52 15.44 -7.13
CA LEU A 9 7.64 16.51 -8.12
C LEU A 9 6.49 16.46 -9.15
N ARG A 10 6.16 15.27 -9.66
CA ARG A 10 5.11 15.10 -10.67
C ARG A 10 3.71 15.36 -10.13
N THR A 11 3.46 15.00 -8.87
CA THR A 11 2.16 15.25 -8.22
C THR A 11 2.05 16.68 -7.67
N LYS A 12 3.12 17.47 -7.70
CA LYS A 12 3.22 18.79 -7.05
C LYS A 12 2.89 18.73 -5.55
N LEU A 13 3.19 17.59 -4.93
CA LEU A 13 3.01 17.37 -3.49
C LEU A 13 4.37 17.43 -2.81
N SER A 14 4.42 18.03 -1.62
CA SER A 14 5.55 17.89 -0.71
C SER A 14 5.37 16.67 0.21
N GLN A 15 6.46 16.22 0.82
CA GLN A 15 6.40 15.18 1.87
C GLN A 15 5.49 15.61 3.04
N GLU A 16 5.49 16.90 3.39
CA GLU A 16 4.66 17.43 4.46
C GLU A 16 3.16 17.36 4.16
N GLN A 17 2.77 17.54 2.90
CA GLN A 17 1.39 17.47 2.43
C GLN A 17 0.85 16.04 2.34
N THR A 18 1.68 15.03 2.57
CA THR A 18 1.23 13.64 2.65
C THR A 18 0.48 13.43 3.96
N TYR A 19 -0.77 12.97 3.88
CA TYR A 19 -1.60 12.69 5.07
C TYR A 19 -1.27 11.34 5.71
N LYS A 20 -1.18 10.29 4.89
CA LYS A 20 -0.85 8.92 5.32
C LYS A 20 -0.04 8.21 4.25
N THR A 21 0.97 7.49 4.68
CA THR A 21 1.77 6.56 3.90
C THR A 21 1.42 5.14 4.30
N ILE A 22 1.01 4.32 3.32
CA ILE A 22 0.61 2.92 3.56
C ILE A 22 1.54 2.01 2.73
N PRO A 23 2.61 1.47 3.32
CA PRO A 23 3.52 0.59 2.61
C PRO A 23 2.85 -0.76 2.33
N LEU A 24 2.82 -1.17 1.06
CA LEU A 24 2.21 -2.43 0.60
C LEU A 24 3.24 -3.44 0.11
N GLY A 25 2.85 -4.71 0.08
CA GLY A 25 3.71 -5.83 -0.30
C GLY A 25 4.66 -6.29 0.81
N GLY A 26 5.58 -7.19 0.45
CA GLY A 26 6.44 -7.89 1.41
C GLY A 26 7.68 -7.08 1.85
N LEU A 27 8.25 -6.24 0.98
CA LEU A 27 9.48 -5.48 1.27
C LEU A 27 9.34 -4.54 2.48
N PRO A 28 8.21 -3.86 2.68
CA PRO A 28 8.00 -3.08 3.90
C PRO A 28 8.00 -3.87 5.22
N ARG A 29 8.15 -5.20 5.21
CA ARG A 29 8.40 -6.01 6.43
C ARG A 29 9.86 -5.95 6.88
N ILE A 30 10.78 -5.52 6.02
CA ILE A 30 12.20 -5.39 6.34
C ILE A 30 12.40 -4.13 7.22
N PRO A 31 12.95 -4.26 8.45
CA PRO A 31 13.09 -3.12 9.36
C PRO A 31 13.86 -1.93 8.77
N ARG A 32 14.91 -2.19 7.98
CA ARG A 32 15.66 -1.12 7.32
C ARG A 32 14.82 -0.35 6.30
N ILE A 33 13.93 -1.01 5.58
CA ILE A 33 13.01 -0.36 4.64
C ILE A 33 11.97 0.45 5.41
N GLN A 34 11.47 -0.07 6.53
CA GLN A 34 10.55 0.67 7.39
C GLN A 34 11.18 1.97 7.89
N GLN A 35 12.42 1.91 8.38
CA GLN A 35 13.16 3.09 8.81
C GLN A 35 13.33 4.10 7.67
N LEU A 36 13.77 3.66 6.48
CA LEU A 36 13.95 4.57 5.34
C LEU A 36 12.63 5.24 4.92
N VAL A 37 11.51 4.53 4.99
CA VAL A 37 10.19 5.11 4.70
C VAL A 37 9.78 6.10 5.79
N ALA A 38 10.06 5.80 7.07
CA ALA A 38 9.84 6.72 8.19
C ALA A 38 10.68 8.00 8.08
N ASP A 39 11.96 7.86 7.72
CA ASP A 39 12.87 8.99 7.51
C ASP A 39 12.38 9.89 6.37
N CYS A 40 11.72 9.34 5.34
CA CYS A 40 11.18 10.11 4.20
C CYS A 40 9.81 10.76 4.47
N PHE A 41 8.92 10.09 5.19
CA PHE A 41 7.52 10.53 5.30
C PHE A 41 7.07 10.91 6.71
N GLY A 42 7.89 10.69 7.73
CA GLY A 42 7.50 10.81 9.14
C GLY A 42 6.85 9.55 9.67
N GLU A 43 7.29 9.09 10.84
CA GLU A 43 6.80 7.86 11.47
C GLU A 43 5.30 7.96 11.84
N ASP A 44 4.85 9.14 12.28
CA ASP A 44 3.46 9.45 12.62
C ASP A 44 2.50 9.33 11.43
N LYS A 45 3.04 9.43 10.21
CA LYS A 45 2.26 9.37 8.98
C LYS A 45 2.21 7.97 8.39
N ILE A 46 2.90 6.98 8.96
CA ILE A 46 2.94 5.63 8.41
C ILE A 46 1.91 4.73 9.09
N THR A 47 1.13 4.02 8.28
CA THR A 47 0.21 2.98 8.74
C THR A 47 0.67 1.62 8.25
N TYR A 48 1.17 0.79 9.15
CA TYR A 48 1.51 -0.60 8.87
C TYR A 48 0.28 -1.50 9.10
N SER A 49 -0.34 -1.97 8.01
CA SER A 49 -1.41 -2.98 8.08
C SER A 49 -0.85 -4.37 8.36
N MET A 50 -1.64 -5.28 8.94
CA MET A 50 -1.28 -6.71 9.02
C MET A 50 -1.42 -7.42 7.66
N HIS A 51 -2.23 -6.89 6.75
CA HIS A 51 -2.58 -7.52 5.46
C HIS A 51 -1.91 -6.82 4.26
N ARG A 52 -0.71 -6.26 4.43
CA ARG A 52 -0.01 -5.45 3.40
C ARG A 52 0.16 -6.15 2.06
N ASP A 53 0.35 -7.47 2.10
CA ASP A 53 0.53 -8.30 0.90
C ASP A 53 -0.77 -8.50 0.12
N GLN A 54 -1.91 -8.42 0.81
CA GLN A 54 -3.24 -8.66 0.24
C GLN A 54 -4.03 -7.37 0.02
N ALA A 55 -3.56 -6.24 0.53
CA ALA A 55 -4.30 -4.98 0.55
C ALA A 55 -4.71 -4.52 -0.85
N ALA A 56 -3.83 -4.68 -1.85
CA ALA A 56 -4.14 -4.35 -3.23
C ALA A 56 -5.30 -5.21 -3.76
N MET A 57 -5.23 -6.53 -3.58
CA MET A 57 -6.30 -7.46 -4.00
C MET A 57 -7.62 -7.21 -3.28
N LYS A 58 -7.58 -7.00 -1.97
CA LYS A 58 -8.77 -6.67 -1.17
C LYS A 58 -9.40 -5.36 -1.63
N GLY A 59 -8.57 -4.37 -1.96
CA GLY A 59 -9.01 -3.10 -2.54
C GLY A 59 -9.71 -3.29 -3.88
N THR A 60 -9.10 -4.04 -4.79
CA THR A 60 -9.69 -4.38 -6.09
C THR A 60 -11.01 -5.11 -5.94
N ALA A 61 -11.06 -6.13 -5.07
CA ALA A 61 -12.28 -6.90 -4.86
C ALA A 61 -13.43 -6.02 -4.37
N ARG A 62 -13.19 -5.18 -3.36
CA ARG A 62 -14.18 -4.20 -2.87
C ARG A 62 -14.62 -3.23 -3.95
N TYR A 63 -13.68 -2.73 -4.75
CA TYR A 63 -13.98 -1.81 -5.83
C TYR A 63 -14.86 -2.48 -6.91
N VAL A 64 -14.57 -3.72 -7.28
CA VAL A 64 -15.37 -4.51 -8.22
C VAL A 64 -16.75 -4.84 -7.64
N SER A 65 -16.84 -5.20 -6.35
CA SER A 65 -18.14 -5.39 -5.65
C SER A 65 -19.02 -4.17 -5.80
N LEU A 66 -18.45 -2.99 -5.53
CA LEU A 66 -19.14 -1.72 -5.60
C LEU A 66 -19.64 -1.43 -7.02
N LEU A 67 -18.79 -1.63 -8.03
CA LEU A 67 -19.17 -1.42 -9.43
C LEU A 67 -20.19 -2.43 -9.95
N ALA A 68 -20.16 -3.66 -9.45
CA ALA A 68 -21.09 -4.71 -9.86
C ALA A 68 -22.42 -4.66 -9.08
N GLU A 69 -22.57 -3.76 -8.11
CA GLU A 69 -23.69 -3.72 -7.15
C GLU A 69 -23.87 -5.04 -6.37
N VAL A 70 -22.82 -5.85 -6.30
CA VAL A 70 -22.82 -7.13 -5.57
C VAL A 70 -22.24 -6.90 -4.18
N GLN A 71 -23.04 -7.12 -3.14
CA GLN A 71 -22.56 -7.15 -1.76
C GLN A 71 -21.85 -8.49 -1.47
N ASP A 72 -20.78 -8.45 -0.68
CA ASP A 72 -19.97 -9.60 -0.23
C ASP A 72 -19.13 -10.35 -1.29
N VAL A 73 -18.25 -9.66 -2.03
CA VAL A 73 -17.17 -10.37 -2.75
C VAL A 73 -16.13 -10.86 -1.76
N GLN A 74 -16.27 -12.12 -1.36
CA GLN A 74 -15.23 -12.88 -0.67
C GLN A 74 -14.06 -13.09 -1.65
N VAL A 75 -12.89 -12.50 -1.36
CA VAL A 75 -11.67 -12.80 -2.12
C VAL A 75 -11.28 -14.25 -1.80
N PRO A 76 -11.33 -15.18 -2.75
CA PRO A 76 -11.03 -16.57 -2.45
C PRO A 76 -9.60 -16.72 -1.96
N GLU A 77 -9.39 -17.42 -0.83
CA GLU A 77 -8.04 -17.59 -0.25
C GLU A 77 -7.02 -18.19 -1.22
N HIS A 78 -7.47 -19.02 -2.17
CA HIS A 78 -6.60 -19.64 -3.17
C HIS A 78 -6.01 -18.63 -4.16
N ALA A 79 -6.66 -17.48 -4.38
CA ALA A 79 -6.11 -16.39 -5.20
C ALA A 79 -4.95 -15.68 -4.48
N LEU A 80 -4.88 -15.77 -3.15
CA LEU A 80 -3.85 -15.12 -2.32
C LEU A 80 -2.52 -15.89 -2.27
N LYS A 81 -2.50 -17.17 -2.68
CA LYS A 81 -1.33 -18.06 -2.53
C LYS A 81 -0.42 -18.17 -3.76
N LYS A 82 -0.80 -17.58 -4.91
CA LYS A 82 -0.03 -17.75 -6.17
C LYS A 82 1.11 -16.74 -6.39
N SER A 83 1.37 -15.84 -5.45
CA SER A 83 2.40 -14.79 -5.59
C SER A 83 3.75 -15.15 -4.96
N VAL A 84 3.99 -16.42 -4.62
CA VAL A 84 5.29 -16.93 -4.18
C VAL A 84 5.56 -18.25 -4.90
N GLN A 85 6.13 -18.14 -6.10
CA GLN A 85 6.95 -19.19 -6.69
C GLN A 85 8.06 -18.53 -7.50
#